data_AF-A0A0E0AX28-F1
#
_entry.id   AF-A0A0E0AX28-F1
#
_cell.length_a   1.000
_cell.length_b   1.000
_cell.length_c   1.000
_cell.angle_alpha   90.00
_cell.angle_beta   90.00
_cell.angle_gamma   90.00
#
_symmetry.space_group_name_H-M   'P 1'
#
loop_
_entity.id
_entity.type
_entity.pdbx_description
1 polymer ?
#
loop_
_entity_poly.entity_id
_entity_poly.type
_entity_poly.pdbx_seq_one_letter_code
_entity_poly.pdbx_strand_id
1 'polypeptide(L)'
;MKSGCWNLRNKNYHLSTRAFMNISRVNKGMSLGDFKFIYWMEYGHRMWGRALGFLFSVPFAYFIAKGYVTRQLGLRLSGLFALGAGQGLIGWWMVKSGLEEPASEYVQPRVSPYRLATHLTSAFVIYCGILWTALSVVMPEPPAGSMNWINSAAKIKKLAIPVSAVVGITAISGAFVAGNDAGHAYNTFPKMGDTWMPEDVFAMEPFIRNFFENTSTVQLNHRILATTTLLSVGGLWLAARKVDMHPAIKSLIGSTLGMAALQAQ
;
A
#
# COMPACT_ATOMS: atom_id res chain seq x y z
N MET A 1 -15.73 14.40 36.00
CA MET A 1 -15.44 13.42 34.91
C MET A 1 -16.48 13.40 33.77
N LYS A 2 -17.32 14.44 33.59
CA LYS A 2 -18.35 14.52 32.52
C LYS A 2 -18.19 15.69 31.53
N SER A 3 -17.17 16.53 31.67
CA SER A 3 -16.92 17.70 30.79
C SER A 3 -15.96 17.41 29.61
N GLY A 4 -15.20 16.32 29.64
CA GLY A 4 -14.25 15.96 28.57
C GLY A 4 -14.88 15.26 27.35
N CYS A 5 -16.05 14.62 27.52
CA CYS A 5 -16.71 13.85 26.45
C CYS A 5 -17.49 14.74 25.46
N TRP A 6 -17.96 15.91 25.90
CA TRP A 6 -18.68 16.87 25.05
C TRP A 6 -17.74 17.66 24.12
N ASN A 7 -16.52 17.98 24.55
CA ASN A 7 -15.54 18.72 23.74
C ASN A 7 -14.92 17.89 22.59
N LEU A 8 -14.82 16.56 22.74
CA LEU A 8 -14.35 15.68 21.68
C LEU A 8 -15.41 15.46 20.60
N ARG A 9 -16.69 15.48 20.97
CA ARG A 9 -17.81 15.35 20.05
C ARG A 9 -17.97 16.62 19.18
N ASN A 10 -17.83 17.82 19.76
CA ASN A 10 -17.93 19.08 19.00
C ASN A 10 -16.75 19.32 18.04
N LYS A 11 -15.51 18.92 18.40
CA LYS A 11 -14.36 19.00 17.48
C LYS A 11 -14.55 18.14 16.24
N ASN A 12 -15.13 16.94 16.37
CA ASN A 12 -15.39 16.06 15.23
C ASN A 12 -16.46 16.61 14.28
N TYR A 13 -17.48 17.30 14.80
CA TYR A 13 -18.47 17.99 13.97
C TYR A 13 -17.86 19.19 13.24
N HIS A 14 -17.08 20.04 13.91
CA HIS A 14 -16.38 21.14 13.22
C HIS A 14 -15.39 20.65 12.17
N LEU A 15 -14.70 19.54 12.41
CA LEU A 15 -13.84 18.88 11.41
C LEU A 15 -14.65 18.33 10.24
N SER A 16 -15.83 17.73 10.45
CA SER A 16 -16.69 17.26 9.36
C SER A 16 -17.31 18.41 8.58
N THR A 17 -17.65 19.53 9.22
CA THR A 17 -18.17 20.74 8.55
C THR A 17 -17.07 21.45 7.76
N ARG A 18 -15.83 21.50 8.27
CA ARG A 18 -14.68 22.05 7.54
C ARG A 18 -14.25 21.14 6.39
N ALA A 19 -14.30 19.83 6.58
CA ALA A 19 -14.10 18.84 5.52
C ALA A 19 -15.19 18.96 4.44
N PHE A 20 -16.46 19.10 4.84
CA PHE A 20 -17.57 19.36 3.90
C PHE A 20 -17.36 20.67 3.12
N MET A 21 -16.99 21.78 3.78
CA MET A 21 -16.70 23.04 3.10
C MET A 21 -15.48 22.96 2.15
N ASN A 22 -14.41 22.24 2.53
CA ASN A 22 -13.28 22.00 1.63
C ASN A 22 -13.70 21.13 0.43
N ILE A 23 -14.46 20.06 0.66
CA ILE A 23 -14.98 19.19 -0.40
C ILE A 23 -15.92 19.95 -1.35
N SER A 24 -16.82 20.79 -0.84
CA SER A 24 -17.73 21.62 -1.67
C SER A 24 -17.00 22.75 -2.41
N ARG A 25 -15.88 23.25 -1.88
CA ARG A 25 -15.00 24.21 -2.60
C ARG A 25 -14.25 23.54 -3.75
N VAL A 26 -13.73 22.32 -3.54
CA VAL A 26 -12.98 21.53 -4.52
C VAL A 26 -13.89 20.96 -5.61
N ASN A 27 -15.03 20.38 -5.20
CA ASN A 27 -15.98 19.67 -6.05
C ASN A 27 -17.29 20.46 -6.14
N LYS A 28 -17.27 21.57 -6.88
CA LYS A 28 -18.47 22.34 -7.21
C LYS A 28 -19.42 21.45 -8.03
N GLY A 29 -20.31 20.71 -7.37
CA GLY A 29 -21.25 19.78 -8.00
C GLY A 29 -21.49 18.44 -7.27
N MET A 30 -20.80 18.17 -6.16
CA MET A 30 -20.98 16.91 -5.42
C MET A 30 -22.38 16.80 -4.77
N SER A 31 -23.09 15.70 -5.01
CA SER A 31 -24.39 15.46 -4.36
C SER A 31 -24.22 15.05 -2.89
N LEU A 32 -25.29 15.16 -2.09
CA LEU A 32 -25.29 14.64 -0.72
C LEU A 32 -25.04 13.12 -0.66
N GLY A 33 -25.43 12.39 -1.70
CA GLY A 33 -25.19 10.95 -1.82
C GLY A 33 -23.69 10.64 -1.94
N ASP A 34 -23.00 11.34 -2.84
CA ASP A 34 -21.55 11.19 -3.05
C ASP A 34 -20.76 11.52 -1.79
N PHE A 35 -21.15 12.59 -1.08
CA PHE A 35 -20.55 12.93 0.20
C PHE A 35 -20.72 11.82 1.24
N LYS A 36 -21.94 11.28 1.38
CA LYS A 36 -22.22 10.19 2.33
C LYS A 36 -21.38 8.95 2.01
N PHE A 37 -21.22 8.60 0.73
CA PHE A 37 -20.41 7.47 0.31
C PHE A 37 -18.95 7.65 0.74
N ILE A 38 -18.32 8.77 0.39
CA ILE A 38 -16.93 9.08 0.75
C ILE A 38 -16.76 9.08 2.28
N TYR A 39 -17.68 9.72 3.00
CA TYR A 39 -17.66 9.78 4.46
C TYR A 39 -17.73 8.40 5.10
N TRP A 40 -18.66 7.54 4.67
CA TRP A 40 -18.82 6.20 5.25
C TRP A 40 -17.65 5.28 4.93
N MET A 41 -17.07 5.38 3.74
CA MET A 41 -15.85 4.67 3.38
C MET A 41 -14.68 5.07 4.29
N GLU A 42 -14.47 6.37 4.47
CA GLU A 42 -13.40 6.87 5.33
C GLU A 42 -13.62 6.51 6.81
N TYR A 43 -14.85 6.68 7.31
CA TYR A 43 -15.22 6.29 8.67
C TYR A 43 -15.03 4.78 8.89
N GLY A 44 -15.52 3.96 7.96
CA GLY A 44 -15.39 2.51 8.01
C GLY A 44 -13.93 2.07 8.04
N HIS A 45 -13.09 2.64 7.16
CA HIS A 45 -11.66 2.36 7.14
C HIS A 45 -10.97 2.70 8.48
N ARG A 46 -11.30 3.86 9.08
CA ARG A 46 -10.78 4.24 10.41
C ARG A 46 -11.25 3.30 11.52
N MET A 47 -12.51 2.84 11.48
CA MET A 47 -13.01 1.87 12.46
C MET A 47 -12.34 0.51 12.29
N TRP A 48 -12.12 0.07 11.05
CA TRP A 48 -11.40 -1.15 10.73
C TRP A 48 -9.98 -1.16 11.27
N GLY A 49 -9.22 -0.06 11.11
CA GLY A 49 -7.88 0.05 11.68
C GLY A 49 -7.87 -0.11 13.22
N ARG A 50 -8.87 0.46 13.91
CA ARG A 50 -9.00 0.30 15.37
C ARG A 50 -9.37 -1.13 15.75
N ALA A 51 -10.34 -1.71 15.05
CA ALA A 51 -10.77 -3.08 15.27
C ALA A 51 -9.62 -4.07 15.09
N LEU A 52 -8.80 -3.91 14.05
CA LEU A 52 -7.59 -4.71 13.83
C LEU A 52 -6.59 -4.57 14.98
N GLY A 53 -6.41 -3.36 15.52
CA GLY A 53 -5.58 -3.14 16.71
C GLY A 53 -6.04 -3.97 17.92
N PHE A 54 -7.34 -4.02 18.19
CA PHE A 54 -7.92 -4.85 19.25
C PHE A 54 -7.82 -6.35 18.94
N LEU A 55 -8.17 -6.75 17.72
CA LEU A 55 -8.12 -8.14 17.25
C LEU A 55 -6.71 -8.72 17.26
N PHE A 56 -5.68 -7.88 17.09
CA PHE A 56 -4.30 -8.30 17.23
C PHE A 56 -3.87 -8.33 18.71
N SER A 57 -4.09 -7.25 19.45
CA SER A 57 -3.54 -7.07 20.81
C SER A 57 -4.14 -8.03 21.84
N VAL A 58 -5.44 -8.33 21.78
CA VAL A 58 -6.09 -9.21 22.77
C VAL A 58 -5.60 -10.66 22.69
N PRO A 59 -5.62 -11.34 21.52
CA PRO A 59 -5.04 -12.68 21.39
C PRO A 59 -3.53 -12.68 21.65
N PHE A 60 -2.81 -11.66 21.20
CA PHE A 60 -1.37 -11.57 21.44
C PHE A 60 -1.03 -11.52 22.94
N ALA A 61 -1.71 -10.68 23.71
CA ALA A 61 -1.53 -10.61 25.16
C ALA A 61 -1.88 -11.94 25.84
N TYR A 62 -2.97 -12.58 25.42
CA TYR A 62 -3.37 -13.90 25.92
C TYR A 62 -2.30 -14.97 25.64
N PHE A 63 -1.79 -15.08 24.42
CA PHE A 63 -0.80 -16.09 24.06
C PHE A 63 0.56 -15.87 24.74
N ILE A 64 0.96 -14.60 24.95
CA ILE A 64 2.15 -14.28 25.73
C ILE A 64 1.96 -14.67 27.20
N ALA A 65 0.83 -14.32 27.81
CA ALA A 65 0.52 -14.64 29.20
C ALA A 65 0.45 -16.16 29.45
N LYS A 66 0.01 -16.94 28.46
CA LYS A 66 -0.03 -18.41 28.51
C LYS A 66 1.29 -19.09 28.15
N GLY A 67 2.31 -18.34 27.73
CA GLY A 67 3.59 -18.90 27.31
C GLY A 67 3.52 -19.71 26.00
N TYR A 68 2.50 -19.51 25.18
CA TYR A 68 2.34 -20.21 23.89
C TYR A 68 3.26 -19.64 22.80
N VAL A 69 3.88 -18.49 23.05
CA VAL A 69 4.72 -17.77 22.09
C VAL A 69 6.17 -17.85 22.52
N THR A 70 7.04 -18.29 21.61
CA THR A 70 8.49 -18.24 21.84
C THR A 70 8.96 -16.78 21.97
N ARG A 71 10.06 -16.54 22.70
CA ARG A 71 10.60 -15.18 22.88
C ARG A 71 10.85 -14.48 21.54
N GLN A 72 11.37 -15.20 20.54
CA GLN A 72 11.64 -14.64 19.21
C GLN A 72 10.36 -14.25 18.47
N LEU A 73 9.33 -15.11 18.50
CA LEU A 73 8.04 -14.80 17.89
C LEU A 73 7.35 -13.64 18.61
N GLY A 74 7.44 -13.59 19.93
CA GLY A 74 6.90 -12.50 20.75
C GLY A 74 7.53 -11.15 20.40
N LEU A 75 8.86 -11.08 20.30
CA LEU A 75 9.56 -9.85 19.88
C LEU A 75 9.17 -9.42 18.46
N ARG A 76 9.04 -10.37 17.52
CA ARG A 76 8.61 -10.09 16.14
C ARG A 76 7.17 -9.52 16.11
N LEU A 77 6.24 -10.15 16.81
CA LEU A 77 4.85 -9.70 16.90
C LEU A 77 4.72 -8.34 17.60
N SER A 78 5.50 -8.09 18.65
CA SER A 78 5.58 -6.76 19.29
C SER A 78 6.09 -5.69 18.32
N GLY A 79 7.12 -5.99 17.52
CA GLY A 79 7.62 -5.08 16.48
C GLY A 79 6.56 -4.77 15.42
N LEU A 80 5.85 -5.78 14.92
CA LEU A 80 4.75 -5.60 13.97
C LEU A 80 3.59 -4.80 14.56
N PHE A 81 3.26 -5.01 15.84
CA PHE A 81 2.25 -4.23 16.55
C PHE A 81 2.67 -2.75 16.67
N ALA A 82 3.92 -2.48 17.02
CA ALA A 82 4.46 -1.13 17.10
C ALA A 82 4.43 -0.43 15.74
N LEU A 83 4.80 -1.13 14.66
CA LEU A 83 4.67 -0.62 13.29
C LEU A 83 3.20 -0.34 12.93
N GLY A 84 2.28 -1.23 13.31
CA GLY A 84 0.84 -1.04 13.14
C GLY A 84 0.30 0.20 13.86
N ALA A 85 0.72 0.44 15.10
CA ALA A 85 0.40 1.67 15.82
C ALA A 85 0.99 2.91 15.12
N GLY A 86 2.24 2.81 14.66
CA GLY A 86 2.89 3.84 13.84
C GLY A 86 2.15 4.13 12.53
N GLN A 87 1.56 3.11 11.92
CA GLN A 87 0.69 3.22 10.74
C GLN A 87 -0.49 4.18 11.01
N GLY A 88 -1.15 4.02 12.17
CA GLY A 88 -2.21 4.92 12.62
C GLY A 88 -1.74 6.37 12.82
N LEU A 89 -0.51 6.56 13.33
CA LEU A 89 0.10 7.90 13.45
C LEU A 89 0.38 8.52 12.08
N ILE A 90 0.88 7.75 11.11
CA ILE A 90 1.08 8.22 9.74
C ILE A 90 -0.27 8.60 9.10
N GLY A 91 -1.32 7.80 9.32
CA GLY A 91 -2.67 8.12 8.85
C GLY A 91 -3.22 9.42 9.45
N TRP A 92 -3.01 9.63 10.75
CA TRP A 92 -3.34 10.91 11.38
C TRP A 92 -2.55 12.08 10.79
N TRP A 93 -1.25 11.90 10.53
CA TRP A 93 -0.40 12.91 9.89
C TRP A 93 -0.90 13.27 8.48
N MET A 94 -1.33 12.29 7.68
CA MET A 94 -1.96 12.55 6.38
C MET A 94 -3.21 13.43 6.51
N VAL A 95 -4.14 13.06 7.39
CA VAL A 95 -5.42 13.77 7.56
C VAL A 95 -5.22 15.18 8.09
N LYS A 96 -4.40 15.34 9.15
CA LYS A 96 -4.12 16.66 9.73
C LYS A 96 -3.62 17.63 8.67
N SER A 97 -2.76 17.13 7.78
CA SER A 97 -2.11 17.95 6.80
C SER A 97 -2.97 18.33 5.60
N GLY A 98 -4.03 17.58 5.30
CA GLY A 98 -5.03 17.96 4.30
C GLY A 98 -6.00 19.05 4.79
N LEU A 99 -5.90 19.44 6.07
CA LEU A 99 -6.72 20.48 6.69
C LEU A 99 -5.95 21.81 6.87
N GLU A 100 -4.67 21.85 6.48
CA GLU A 100 -3.88 23.08 6.42
C GLU A 100 -4.39 23.94 5.25
N GLU A 101 -4.52 25.25 5.48
CA GLU A 101 -5.09 26.17 4.48
C GLU A 101 -4.16 26.23 3.25
N PRO A 102 -4.68 26.05 2.03
CA PRO A 102 -3.85 26.12 0.83
C PRO A 102 -3.24 27.52 0.69
N ALA A 103 -2.01 27.58 0.18
CA ALA A 103 -1.25 28.83 0.03
C ALA A 103 -1.93 29.87 -0.90
N SER A 104 -2.92 29.45 -1.68
CA SER A 104 -3.84 30.32 -2.41
C SER A 104 -5.23 29.68 -2.52
N GLU A 105 -6.27 30.49 -2.72
CA GLU A 105 -7.66 30.04 -2.86
C GLU A 105 -7.89 29.10 -4.08
N TYR A 106 -6.92 29.02 -4.99
CA TYR A 106 -6.98 28.23 -6.22
C TYR A 106 -6.27 26.86 -6.12
N VAL A 107 -5.55 26.58 -5.03
CA VAL A 107 -4.87 25.29 -4.84
C VAL A 107 -5.79 24.34 -4.07
N GLN A 108 -6.11 23.20 -4.68
CA GLN A 108 -6.93 22.18 -4.03
C GLN A 108 -6.20 21.60 -2.82
N PRO A 109 -6.82 21.56 -1.62
CA PRO A 109 -6.25 20.89 -0.46
C PRO A 109 -6.14 19.39 -0.75
N ARG A 110 -4.93 18.94 -1.12
CA ARG A 110 -4.61 17.53 -1.41
C ARG A 110 -3.59 17.00 -0.41
N VAL A 111 -3.70 15.72 -0.08
CA VAL A 111 -2.67 15.05 0.71
C VAL A 111 -1.42 14.97 -0.15
N SER A 112 -0.29 15.40 0.40
CA SER A 112 1.00 15.35 -0.31
C SER A 112 1.31 13.91 -0.77
N PRO A 113 1.78 13.70 -2.03
CA PRO A 113 2.13 12.38 -2.56
C PRO A 113 3.10 11.62 -1.65
N TYR A 114 4.04 12.33 -1.02
CA TYR A 114 5.00 11.75 -0.10
C TYR A 114 4.35 11.14 1.15
N ARG A 115 3.30 11.78 1.68
CA ARG A 115 2.57 11.27 2.86
C ARG A 115 1.76 10.02 2.50
N LEU A 116 1.09 10.06 1.35
CA LEU A 116 0.35 8.92 0.81
C LEU A 116 1.29 7.73 0.54
N ALA A 117 2.43 7.97 -0.10
CA ALA A 117 3.45 6.96 -0.35
C ALA A 117 4.00 6.39 0.96
N THR A 118 4.30 7.22 1.97
CA THR A 118 4.75 6.77 3.28
C THR A 118 3.73 5.85 3.96
N HIS A 119 2.45 6.23 3.92
CA HIS A 119 1.37 5.46 4.51
C HIS A 119 1.18 4.11 3.82
N LEU A 120 1.09 4.09 2.48
CA LEU A 120 0.94 2.85 1.72
C LEU A 120 2.16 1.95 1.90
N THR A 121 3.38 2.50 1.83
CA THR A 121 4.62 1.73 2.00
C THR A 121 4.67 1.08 3.38
N SER A 122 4.38 1.83 4.45
CA SER A 122 4.35 1.28 5.81
C SER A 122 3.30 0.18 5.96
N ALA A 123 2.09 0.36 5.41
CA ALA A 123 1.04 -0.64 5.43
C ALA A 123 1.46 -1.92 4.67
N PHE A 124 2.11 -1.77 3.51
CA PHE A 124 2.60 -2.89 2.72
C PHE A 124 3.70 -3.68 3.44
N VAL A 125 4.65 -2.99 4.08
CA VAL A 125 5.70 -3.61 4.92
C VAL A 125 5.10 -4.40 6.08
N ILE A 126 4.11 -3.83 6.78
CA ILE A 126 3.40 -4.50 7.87
C ILE A 126 2.66 -5.74 7.36
N TYR A 127 1.92 -5.61 6.26
CA TYR A 127 1.20 -6.72 5.65
C TYR A 127 2.14 -7.86 5.27
N CYS A 128 3.24 -7.56 4.56
CA CYS A 128 4.26 -8.53 4.20
C CYS A 128 4.89 -9.18 5.45
N GLY A 129 5.16 -8.40 6.49
CA GLY A 129 5.72 -8.91 7.75
C GLY A 129 4.76 -9.84 8.51
N ILE A 130 3.47 -9.51 8.56
CA ILE A 130 2.42 -10.36 9.16
C ILE A 130 2.25 -11.63 8.34
N LEU A 131 2.12 -11.52 7.02
CA LEU A 131 1.97 -12.65 6.12
C LEU A 131 3.17 -13.59 6.22
N TRP A 132 4.40 -13.06 6.15
CA TRP A 132 5.62 -13.84 6.35
C TRP A 132 5.65 -14.54 7.70
N THR A 133 5.25 -13.86 8.77
CA THR A 133 5.19 -14.44 10.12
C THR A 133 4.16 -15.56 10.21
N ALA A 134 2.97 -15.37 9.64
CA ALA A 134 1.93 -16.39 9.59
C ALA A 134 2.39 -17.63 8.82
N LEU A 135 2.98 -17.45 7.63
CA LEU A 135 3.51 -18.56 6.82
C LEU A 135 4.65 -19.29 7.56
N SER A 136 5.52 -18.58 8.27
CA SER A 136 6.61 -19.19 9.06
C SER A 136 6.09 -20.07 10.21
N VAL A 137 4.90 -19.77 10.74
CA VAL A 137 4.28 -20.54 11.84
C VAL A 137 3.44 -21.70 11.30
N VAL A 138 2.71 -21.49 10.21
CA VAL A 138 1.80 -22.50 9.62
C VAL A 138 2.54 -23.51 8.74
N MET A 139 3.65 -23.11 8.12
CA MET A 139 4.50 -23.97 7.28
C MET A 139 5.91 -24.05 7.84
N PRO A 140 6.12 -24.78 8.96
CA PRO A 140 7.45 -25.05 9.47
C PRO A 140 8.30 -25.78 8.42
N GLU A 141 9.62 -25.56 8.45
CA GLU A 141 10.53 -26.18 7.49
C GLU A 141 10.32 -27.70 7.46
N PRO A 142 10.13 -28.31 6.27
CA PRO A 142 10.00 -29.75 6.18
C PRO A 142 11.25 -30.41 6.76
N PRO A 143 11.12 -31.50 7.54
CA PRO A 143 12.28 -32.31 7.90
C PRO A 143 12.94 -32.77 6.60
N ALA A 144 14.12 -32.20 6.31
CA ALA A 144 15.00 -32.52 5.18
C ALA A 144 14.33 -33.30 4.02
N GLY A 145 13.44 -32.63 3.27
CA GLY A 145 12.98 -33.18 1.99
C GLY A 145 14.17 -33.29 1.02
N SER A 146 14.19 -34.35 0.21
CA SER A 146 15.11 -34.62 -0.92
C SER A 146 16.03 -33.44 -1.27
N MET A 147 17.35 -33.62 -1.17
CA MET A 147 18.38 -32.60 -1.45
C MET A 147 18.12 -31.82 -2.76
N ASN A 148 17.49 -32.47 -3.74
CA ASN A 148 17.09 -31.88 -5.01
C ASN A 148 16.05 -30.76 -4.87
N TRP A 149 15.07 -30.90 -3.99
CA TRP A 149 14.02 -29.91 -3.75
C TRP A 149 14.56 -28.66 -3.05
N ILE A 150 15.51 -28.84 -2.14
CA ILE A 150 16.20 -27.73 -1.46
C ILE A 150 17.01 -26.90 -2.47
N ASN A 151 17.77 -27.57 -3.34
CA ASN A 151 18.56 -26.91 -4.39
C ASN A 151 17.67 -26.19 -5.42
N SER A 152 16.58 -26.82 -5.82
CA SER A 152 15.56 -26.24 -6.70
C SER A 152 14.90 -25.01 -6.08
N ALA A 153 14.50 -25.08 -4.80
CA ALA A 153 13.93 -23.96 -4.07
C ALA A 153 14.91 -22.80 -3.94
N ALA A 154 16.19 -23.07 -3.70
CA ALA A 154 17.23 -22.03 -3.62
C ALA A 154 17.40 -21.28 -4.95
N LYS A 155 17.35 -21.97 -6.10
CA LYS A 155 17.42 -21.35 -7.43
C LYS A 155 16.25 -20.40 -7.67
N ILE A 156 15.03 -20.87 -7.39
CA ILE A 156 13.82 -20.04 -7.55
C ILE A 156 13.79 -18.90 -6.55
N LYS A 157 14.25 -19.09 -5.31
CA LYS A 157 14.37 -18.01 -4.32
C LYS A 157 15.28 -16.88 -4.82
N LYS A 158 16.41 -17.19 -5.45
CA LYS A 158 17.32 -16.19 -6.04
C LYS A 158 16.65 -15.35 -7.14
N LEU A 159 15.68 -15.92 -7.87
CA LEU A 159 14.88 -15.18 -8.85
C LEU A 159 13.69 -14.45 -8.21
N ALA A 160 13.06 -15.04 -7.21
CA ALA A 160 11.88 -14.49 -6.56
C ALA A 160 12.18 -13.23 -5.74
N ILE A 161 13.38 -13.12 -5.14
CA ILE A 161 13.79 -11.93 -4.36
C ILE A 161 13.79 -10.65 -5.22
N PRO A 162 14.53 -10.57 -6.35
CA PRO A 162 14.51 -9.36 -7.18
C PRO A 162 13.14 -9.09 -7.79
N VAL A 163 12.39 -10.13 -8.18
CA VAL A 163 11.00 -9.98 -8.67
C VAL A 163 10.11 -9.34 -7.58
N SER A 164 10.23 -9.80 -6.34
CA SER A 164 9.49 -9.24 -5.20
C SER A 164 9.87 -7.78 -4.92
N ALA A 165 11.14 -7.41 -5.11
CA ALA A 165 11.59 -6.03 -5.00
C ALA A 165 10.95 -5.14 -6.09
N VAL A 166 10.90 -5.60 -7.34
CA VAL A 166 10.24 -4.89 -8.45
C VAL A 166 8.75 -4.71 -8.19
N VAL A 167 8.07 -5.75 -7.69
CA VAL A 167 6.65 -5.66 -7.26
C VAL A 167 6.48 -4.60 -6.17
N GLY A 168 7.35 -4.60 -5.15
CA GLY A 168 7.32 -3.61 -4.07
C GLY A 168 7.53 -2.19 -4.57
N ILE A 169 8.52 -1.96 -5.43
CA ILE A 169 8.79 -0.66 -6.04
C ILE A 169 7.59 -0.18 -6.88
N THR A 170 6.95 -1.09 -7.63
CA THR A 170 5.76 -0.78 -8.43
C THR A 170 4.57 -0.41 -7.56
N ALA A 171 4.36 -1.11 -6.45
CA ALA A 171 3.30 -0.77 -5.50
C ALA A 171 3.53 0.64 -4.88
N ILE A 172 4.78 0.97 -4.56
CA ILE A 172 5.14 2.29 -4.02
C ILE A 172 4.96 3.38 -5.08
N SER A 173 5.39 3.16 -6.33
CA SER A 173 5.20 4.15 -7.40
C SER A 173 3.71 4.43 -7.69
N GLY A 174 2.84 3.43 -7.49
CA GLY A 174 1.38 3.61 -7.57
C GLY A 174 0.83 4.62 -6.55
N ALA A 175 1.44 4.74 -5.35
CA ALA A 175 1.06 5.78 -4.39
C ALA A 175 1.37 7.19 -4.89
N PHE A 176 2.46 7.37 -5.63
CA PHE A 176 2.78 8.65 -6.25
C PHE A 176 1.84 8.95 -7.42
N VAL A 177 1.42 7.96 -8.20
CA VAL A 177 0.37 8.12 -9.22
C VAL A 177 -0.92 8.62 -8.59
N ALA A 178 -1.37 7.97 -7.52
CA ALA A 178 -2.58 8.37 -6.79
C ALA A 178 -2.45 9.77 -6.15
N GLY A 179 -1.28 10.11 -5.59
CA GLY A 179 -1.07 11.41 -4.95
C GLY A 179 -0.97 12.58 -5.94
N ASN A 180 -0.60 12.31 -7.19
CA ASN A 180 -0.51 13.32 -8.26
C ASN A 180 -1.70 13.28 -9.23
N ASP A 181 -2.72 12.47 -8.96
CA ASP A 181 -3.88 12.24 -9.84
C ASP A 181 -3.47 11.82 -11.28
N ALA A 182 -2.31 11.18 -11.42
CA ALA A 182 -1.69 10.93 -12.71
C ALA A 182 -2.40 9.85 -13.54
N GLY A 183 -3.15 8.97 -12.86
CA GLY A 183 -4.05 8.02 -13.49
C GLY A 183 -5.24 8.66 -14.19
N HIS A 184 -5.69 9.83 -13.71
CA HIS A 184 -6.76 10.59 -14.35
C HIS A 184 -6.26 11.43 -15.53
N ALA A 185 -5.04 11.99 -15.43
CA ALA A 185 -4.43 12.78 -16.49
C ALA A 185 -4.10 11.96 -17.75
N TYR A 186 -3.68 10.71 -17.58
CA TYR A 186 -3.27 9.83 -18.67
C TYR A 186 -3.92 8.45 -18.52
N ASN A 187 -5.04 8.25 -19.21
CA ASN A 187 -5.93 7.09 -19.09
C ASN A 187 -5.93 6.14 -20.30
N THR A 188 -5.26 6.49 -21.41
CA THR A 188 -5.07 5.58 -22.56
C THR A 188 -3.89 4.65 -22.33
N PHE A 189 -3.83 3.48 -22.97
CA PHE A 189 -2.66 2.60 -22.96
C PHE A 189 -2.51 1.93 -24.34
N PRO A 190 -1.30 1.71 -24.88
CA PRO A 190 0.02 1.94 -24.26
C PRO A 190 0.52 3.39 -24.31
N LYS A 191 -0.06 4.22 -25.17
CA LYS A 191 0.23 5.66 -25.26
C LYS A 191 -0.34 6.46 -24.09
N MET A 192 0.18 7.65 -23.85
CA MET A 192 -0.29 8.62 -22.86
C MET A 192 -0.95 9.81 -23.58
N GLY A 193 -2.21 9.64 -23.98
CA GLY A 193 -2.87 10.47 -24.98
C GLY A 193 -2.42 10.06 -26.39
N ASP A 194 -2.06 11.03 -27.22
CA ASP A 194 -1.61 10.79 -28.60
C ASP A 194 -0.12 10.39 -28.70
N THR A 195 0.65 10.66 -27.65
CA THR A 195 2.11 10.45 -27.60
C THR A 195 2.49 9.25 -26.73
N TRP A 196 3.67 8.68 -26.95
CA TRP A 196 4.22 7.62 -26.11
C TRP A 196 4.88 8.17 -24.83
N MET A 197 5.46 9.36 -24.94
CA MET A 197 6.09 10.10 -23.86
C MET A 197 5.65 11.56 -23.99
N PRO A 198 4.93 12.11 -23.00
CA PRO A 198 4.60 13.53 -22.98
C PRO A 198 5.85 14.42 -23.00
N GLU A 199 5.77 15.60 -23.59
CA GLU A 199 6.93 16.50 -23.71
C GLU A 199 7.38 17.11 -22.37
N ASP A 200 6.47 17.14 -21.39
CA ASP A 200 6.67 17.78 -20.09
C ASP A 200 7.32 16.86 -19.04
N VAL A 201 7.73 15.64 -19.38
CA VAL A 201 8.28 14.64 -18.42
C VAL A 201 9.55 15.08 -17.67
N PHE A 202 10.21 16.17 -18.11
CA PHE A 202 11.36 16.75 -17.41
C PHE A 202 11.24 18.26 -17.18
N ALA A 203 10.01 18.78 -17.18
CA ALA A 203 9.76 20.23 -17.11
C ALA A 203 9.98 20.86 -15.72
N MET A 204 10.01 20.07 -14.64
CA MET A 204 10.16 20.61 -13.28
C MET A 204 11.62 20.75 -12.84
N GLU A 205 11.90 21.81 -12.09
CA GLU A 205 13.17 22.02 -11.39
C GLU A 205 12.99 22.01 -9.86
N PRO A 206 13.96 21.48 -9.09
CA PRO A 206 15.11 20.67 -9.54
C PRO A 206 14.68 19.36 -10.23
N PHE A 207 15.47 18.89 -11.21
CA PHE A 207 15.21 17.69 -12.02
C PHE A 207 14.63 16.48 -11.27
N ILE A 208 15.10 16.21 -10.04
CA ILE A 208 14.64 15.09 -9.21
C ILE A 208 13.14 15.13 -8.90
N ARG A 209 12.52 16.32 -8.86
CA ARG A 209 11.09 16.49 -8.58
C ARG A 209 10.22 15.86 -9.66
N ASN A 210 10.71 15.74 -10.90
CA ASN A 210 9.94 15.10 -11.96
C ASN A 210 9.54 13.67 -11.58
N PHE A 211 10.43 12.91 -10.94
CA PHE A 211 10.16 11.52 -10.60
C PHE A 211 9.08 11.32 -9.52
N PHE A 212 8.71 12.36 -8.77
CA PHE A 212 7.80 12.27 -7.62
C PHE A 212 6.58 13.20 -7.68
N GLU A 213 6.68 14.32 -8.41
CA GLU A 213 5.69 15.39 -8.43
C GLU A 213 5.18 15.72 -9.83
N ASN A 214 5.91 15.36 -10.89
CA ASN A 214 5.46 15.58 -12.25
C ASN A 214 4.51 14.46 -12.67
N THR A 215 3.27 14.83 -12.95
CA THR A 215 2.18 13.92 -13.31
C THR A 215 2.55 13.00 -14.47
N SER A 216 3.15 13.54 -15.54
CA SER A 216 3.54 12.79 -16.74
C SER A 216 4.64 11.79 -16.43
N THR A 217 5.69 12.22 -15.74
CA THR A 217 6.84 11.37 -15.40
C THR A 217 6.46 10.26 -14.43
N VAL A 218 5.67 10.60 -13.39
CA VAL A 218 5.20 9.64 -12.38
C VAL A 218 4.36 8.54 -13.04
N GLN A 219 3.43 8.91 -13.92
CA GLN A 219 2.60 7.94 -14.63
C GLN A 219 3.42 7.07 -15.59
N LEU A 220 4.31 7.68 -16.37
CA LEU A 220 5.18 6.95 -17.30
C LEU A 220 6.04 5.93 -16.54
N ASN A 221 6.69 6.35 -15.46
CA ASN A 221 7.51 5.48 -14.61
C ASN A 221 6.69 4.32 -14.04
N HIS A 222 5.48 4.59 -13.51
CA HIS A 222 4.63 3.55 -12.98
C HIS A 222 4.21 2.53 -14.04
N ARG A 223 3.88 2.97 -15.27
CA ARG A 223 3.54 2.08 -16.39
C ARG A 223 4.71 1.19 -16.82
N ILE A 224 5.91 1.75 -16.89
CA ILE A 224 7.14 1.00 -17.19
C ILE A 224 7.37 -0.04 -16.07
N LEU A 225 7.23 0.35 -14.81
CA LEU A 225 7.37 -0.54 -13.66
C LEU A 225 6.30 -1.65 -13.63
N ALA A 226 5.04 -1.34 -13.94
CA ALA A 226 3.95 -2.32 -14.03
C ALA A 226 4.20 -3.34 -15.14
N THR A 227 4.60 -2.89 -16.33
CA THR A 227 4.97 -3.77 -17.45
C THR A 227 6.18 -4.64 -17.09
N THR A 228 7.22 -4.04 -16.48
CA THR A 228 8.40 -4.77 -16.01
C THR A 228 8.04 -5.80 -14.96
N THR A 229 7.11 -5.48 -14.05
CA THR A 229 6.59 -6.41 -13.04
C THR A 229 5.91 -7.61 -13.68
N LEU A 230 4.99 -7.37 -14.63
CA LEU A 230 4.28 -8.44 -15.33
C LEU A 230 5.26 -9.38 -16.06
N LEU A 231 6.23 -8.81 -16.79
CA LEU A 231 7.26 -9.58 -17.48
C LEU A 231 8.16 -10.35 -16.50
N SER A 232 8.54 -9.73 -15.38
CA SER A 232 9.39 -10.36 -14.36
C SER A 232 8.68 -11.53 -13.67
N VAL A 233 7.41 -11.37 -13.32
CA VAL A 233 6.56 -12.43 -12.76
C VAL A 233 6.33 -13.55 -13.79
N GLY A 234 6.08 -13.20 -15.05
CA GLY A 234 5.97 -14.17 -16.15
C GLY A 234 7.26 -14.96 -16.35
N GLY A 235 8.41 -14.30 -16.33
CA GLY A 235 9.72 -14.93 -16.39
C GLY A 235 9.97 -15.88 -15.22
N LEU A 236 9.62 -15.48 -14.00
CA LEU A 236 9.69 -16.34 -12.81
C LEU A 236 8.80 -17.58 -12.96
N TRP A 237 7.58 -17.42 -13.45
CA TRP A 237 6.66 -18.51 -13.71
C TRP A 237 7.20 -19.49 -14.76
N LEU A 238 7.72 -18.98 -15.89
CA LEU A 238 8.36 -19.80 -16.92
C LEU A 238 9.58 -20.56 -16.39
N ALA A 239 10.41 -19.92 -15.57
CA ALA A 239 11.56 -20.56 -14.94
C ALA A 239 11.11 -21.67 -13.97
N ALA A 240 10.10 -21.40 -13.12
CA ALA A 240 9.58 -22.36 -12.16
C ALA A 240 8.96 -23.61 -12.79
N ARG A 241 8.41 -23.51 -14.02
CA ARG A 241 7.88 -24.67 -14.75
C ARG A 241 8.93 -25.74 -15.06
N LYS A 242 10.18 -25.34 -15.26
CA LYS A 242 11.29 -26.24 -15.63
C LYS A 242 11.97 -26.89 -14.41
N VAL A 243 11.55 -26.52 -13.20
CA VAL A 243 12.15 -26.98 -11.96
C VAL A 243 11.23 -27.99 -11.29
N ASP A 244 11.80 -29.08 -10.76
CA ASP A 244 11.05 -30.00 -9.90
C ASP A 244 10.89 -29.38 -8.50
N MET A 245 9.63 -29.16 -8.12
CA MET A 245 9.23 -28.44 -6.91
C MET A 245 7.87 -28.91 -6.44
N HIS A 246 7.60 -28.74 -5.15
CA HIS A 246 6.29 -29.03 -4.57
C HIS A 246 5.15 -28.32 -5.33
N PRO A 247 4.02 -29.01 -5.65
CA PRO A 247 2.93 -28.45 -6.44
C PRO A 247 2.34 -27.15 -5.88
N ALA A 248 2.29 -26.99 -4.56
CA ALA A 248 1.80 -25.77 -3.92
C ALA A 248 2.65 -24.53 -4.30
N ILE A 249 3.97 -24.67 -4.47
CA ILE A 249 4.85 -23.57 -4.87
C ILE A 249 4.56 -23.18 -6.33
N LYS A 250 4.37 -24.18 -7.20
CA LYS A 250 4.01 -23.94 -8.61
C LYS A 250 2.64 -23.27 -8.73
N SER A 251 1.67 -23.71 -7.94
CA SER A 251 0.36 -23.09 -7.86
C SER A 251 0.44 -21.64 -7.38
N LEU A 252 1.20 -21.36 -6.31
CA LEU A 252 1.41 -20.01 -5.80
C LEU A 252 2.02 -19.09 -6.86
N ILE A 253 3.08 -19.51 -7.54
CA ILE A 253 3.71 -18.71 -8.61
C ILE A 253 2.73 -18.47 -9.77
N GLY A 254 1.93 -19.48 -10.14
CA GLY A 254 0.86 -19.34 -11.14
C GLY A 254 -0.22 -18.35 -10.72
N SER A 255 -0.68 -18.40 -9.46
CA SER A 255 -1.63 -17.44 -8.90
C SER A 255 -1.07 -16.02 -8.89
N THR A 256 0.22 -15.84 -8.57
CA THR A 256 0.89 -14.54 -8.62
C THR A 256 0.90 -13.97 -10.04
N LEU A 257 1.15 -14.79 -11.06
CA LEU A 257 1.05 -14.37 -12.47
C LEU A 257 -0.37 -13.94 -12.83
N GLY A 258 -1.38 -14.72 -12.43
CA GLY A 258 -2.78 -14.37 -12.65
C GLY A 258 -3.15 -13.03 -12.00
N MET A 259 -2.73 -12.80 -10.76
CA MET A 259 -2.92 -11.53 -10.06
C MET A 259 -2.20 -10.37 -10.75
N ALA A 260 -0.94 -10.55 -11.16
CA ALA A 260 -0.18 -9.52 -11.87
C ALA A 260 -0.83 -9.14 -13.21
N ALA A 261 -1.37 -10.12 -13.94
CA ALA A 261 -2.06 -9.88 -15.21
C ALA A 261 -3.40 -9.13 -15.03
N LEU A 262 -4.08 -9.32 -13.90
CA LEU A 262 -5.29 -8.56 -13.56
C LEU A 262 -4.96 -7.12 -13.11
N GLN A 263 -3.82 -6.92 -12.45
CA GLN A 263 -3.39 -5.62 -11.95
C GLN A 263 -2.76 -4.71 -13.01
N ALA A 264 -2.29 -5.28 -14.13
CA ALA A 264 -1.67 -4.55 -15.22
C ALA A 264 -2.66 -4.01 -16.28
N GLN A 265 -3.97 -4.07 -16.00
CA GLN A 265 -5.06 -3.58 -16.86
C GLN A 265 -5.36 -2.11 -16.61
#